data_AF-A0A1H9A5A2-F1
#
_entry.id   AF-A0A1H9A5A2-F1
#
_cell.length_a   1.000
_cell.length_b   1.000
_cell.length_c   1.000
_cell.angle_alpha   90.00
_cell.angle_beta   90.00
_cell.angle_gamma   90.00
#
_symmetry.space_group_name_H-M   'P 1'
#
loop_
_entity.id
_entity.type
_entity.pdbx_description
1 polymer ?
#
loop_
_entity_poly.entity_id
_entity_poly.type
_entity_poly.pdbx_seq_one_letter_code
_entity_poly.pdbx_strand_id
1 'polypeptide(L)'
;MTDAAPPGWVPVEHRFLGLDRRTFAPALGVLAVALLLLYGLPALNAAIPWRSEIRAGDVLDLGDGATAVPPVGWQLESGTLTGTGSVAPASLQVRLTTGGATIAVVGASFDGTADAFLDQVLRSEGGATGVDGSRGTVTTASGLVGVALASTAPTGDGLDVAFKMASAAGEAEGAPALLVRVRTAPGQFERRQEVVGTFLRSITPGAVR
;
A
#
# COMPACT_ATOMS: atom_id res chain seq x y z
N MET A 1 -59.96 -44.11 -7.36
CA MET A 1 -59.42 -42.75 -7.53
C MET A 1 -57.96 -42.82 -7.12
N THR A 2 -57.03 -42.85 -8.07
CA THR A 2 -55.60 -42.73 -7.78
C THR A 2 -55.29 -41.25 -7.59
N ASP A 3 -55.17 -40.86 -6.33
CA ASP A 3 -54.81 -39.51 -5.93
C ASP A 3 -53.36 -39.27 -6.34
N ALA A 4 -53.15 -38.57 -7.46
CA ALA A 4 -51.82 -38.23 -7.92
C ALA A 4 -51.28 -37.10 -7.03
N ALA A 5 -50.10 -37.30 -6.45
CA ALA A 5 -49.48 -36.29 -5.60
C ALA A 5 -49.30 -34.96 -6.37
N PRO A 6 -49.53 -33.80 -5.74
CA PRO A 6 -49.42 -32.52 -6.41
C PRO A 6 -47.97 -32.24 -6.85
N PRO A 7 -47.77 -31.49 -7.96
CA PRO A 7 -46.45 -31.14 -8.44
C PRO A 7 -45.68 -30.37 -7.36
N GLY A 8 -44.45 -30.82 -7.04
CA GLY A 8 -43.63 -30.28 -5.96
C GLY A 8 -43.79 -30.96 -4.60
N TRP A 9 -44.65 -31.99 -4.49
CA TRP A 9 -44.78 -32.78 -3.27
C TRP A 9 -43.56 -33.69 -3.05
N VAL A 10 -42.87 -33.50 -1.92
CA VAL A 10 -41.75 -34.35 -1.48
C VAL A 10 -42.26 -35.32 -0.41
N PRO A 11 -42.10 -36.65 -0.54
CA PRO A 11 -42.49 -37.61 0.49
C PRO A 11 -41.86 -37.31 1.87
N VAL A 12 -42.55 -37.59 2.97
CA VAL A 12 -42.09 -37.23 4.33
C VAL A 12 -40.81 -37.97 4.71
N GLU A 13 -40.62 -39.19 4.22
CA GLU A 13 -39.41 -40.01 4.35
C GLU A 13 -38.17 -39.39 3.67
N HIS A 14 -38.37 -38.39 2.83
CA HIS A 14 -37.31 -37.61 2.20
C HIS A 14 -37.16 -36.21 2.81
N ARG A 15 -37.84 -35.90 3.92
CA ARG A 15 -37.73 -34.60 4.60
C ARG A 15 -36.85 -34.72 5.84
N PHE A 16 -35.99 -33.74 6.05
CA PHE A 16 -35.26 -33.55 7.30
C PHE A 16 -35.47 -32.09 7.73
N LEU A 17 -36.06 -31.88 8.90
CA LEU A 17 -36.46 -30.54 9.41
C LEU A 17 -37.32 -29.72 8.41
N GLY A 18 -38.19 -30.39 7.65
CA GLY A 18 -39.07 -29.73 6.67
C GLY A 18 -38.42 -29.44 5.31
N LEU A 19 -37.13 -29.74 5.14
CA LEU A 19 -36.38 -29.57 3.89
C LEU A 19 -36.16 -30.93 3.20
N ASP A 20 -36.16 -30.94 1.87
CA ASP A 20 -35.85 -32.14 1.08
C ASP A 20 -34.39 -32.57 1.33
N ARG A 21 -34.21 -33.78 1.84
CA ARG A 21 -32.94 -34.45 2.13
C ARG A 21 -32.01 -34.48 0.92
N ARG A 22 -32.55 -34.49 -0.30
CA ARG A 22 -31.79 -34.47 -1.56
C ARG A 22 -31.07 -33.13 -1.79
N THR A 23 -31.54 -32.05 -1.17
CA THR A 23 -30.95 -30.71 -1.29
C THR A 23 -29.78 -30.46 -0.32
N PHE A 24 -29.64 -31.29 0.72
CA PHE A 24 -28.56 -31.12 1.71
C PHE A 24 -27.17 -31.37 1.12
N ALA A 25 -27.01 -32.37 0.25
CA ALA A 25 -25.72 -32.66 -0.38
C ALA A 25 -25.19 -31.49 -1.24
N PRO A 26 -25.96 -30.94 -2.19
CA PRO A 26 -25.51 -29.76 -2.93
C PRO A 26 -25.35 -28.52 -2.03
N ALA A 27 -26.22 -28.34 -1.03
CA ALA A 27 -26.09 -27.22 -0.09
C ALA A 27 -24.80 -27.30 0.76
N LEU A 28 -24.43 -28.48 1.24
CA LEU A 28 -23.16 -28.71 1.94
C LEU A 28 -21.97 -28.51 1.01
N GLY A 29 -22.08 -28.88 -0.27
CA GLY A 29 -21.06 -28.59 -1.28
C GLY A 29 -20.84 -27.09 -1.44
N VAL A 30 -21.91 -26.30 -1.59
CA VAL A 30 -21.82 -24.83 -1.68
C VAL A 30 -21.26 -24.24 -0.38
N LEU A 31 -21.70 -24.73 0.79
CA LEU A 31 -21.16 -24.29 2.08
C LEU A 31 -19.67 -24.58 2.21
N ALA A 32 -19.21 -25.77 1.79
CA ALA A 32 -17.80 -26.14 1.83
C ALA A 32 -16.98 -25.23 0.92
N VAL A 33 -17.46 -24.92 -0.30
CA VAL A 33 -16.81 -23.97 -1.19
C VAL A 33 -16.78 -22.56 -0.57
N ALA A 34 -17.88 -22.11 0.02
CA ALA A 34 -17.95 -20.80 0.69
C ALA A 34 -16.95 -20.72 1.86
N LEU A 35 -16.86 -21.75 2.70
CA LEU A 35 -15.89 -21.82 3.79
C LEU A 35 -14.44 -21.88 3.29
N LEU A 36 -14.18 -22.62 2.21
CA LEU A 36 -12.86 -22.68 1.58
C LEU A 36 -12.43 -21.32 1.03
N LEU A 37 -13.35 -20.58 0.40
CA LEU A 37 -13.06 -19.25 -0.13
C LEU A 37 -12.90 -18.22 0.99
N LEU A 38 -13.76 -18.27 2.01
CA LEU A 38 -13.77 -17.30 3.11
C LEU A 38 -12.63 -17.49 4.11
N TYR A 39 -12.22 -18.74 4.36
CA TYR A 39 -11.23 -19.07 5.38
C TYR A 39 -10.01 -19.81 4.82
N GLY A 40 -10.21 -20.74 3.88
CA GLY A 40 -9.13 -21.54 3.33
C GLY A 40 -8.12 -20.71 2.53
N LEU A 41 -8.58 -19.88 1.59
CA LEU A 41 -7.70 -19.01 0.81
C LEU A 41 -6.94 -17.99 1.69
N PRO A 42 -7.59 -17.25 2.61
CA PRO A 42 -6.87 -16.36 3.53
C PRO A 42 -5.87 -17.10 4.43
N ALA A 43 -6.23 -18.29 4.94
CA ALA A 43 -5.32 -19.08 5.78
C ALA A 43 -4.10 -19.57 5.01
N LEU A 44 -4.28 -20.01 3.76
CA LEU A 44 -3.16 -20.40 2.90
C LEU A 44 -2.25 -19.20 2.60
N ASN A 45 -2.83 -18.04 2.31
CA ASN A 45 -2.08 -16.80 2.12
C ASN A 45 -1.30 -16.39 3.39
N ALA A 46 -1.86 -16.61 4.58
CA ALA A 46 -1.18 -16.35 5.84
C ALA A 46 -0.08 -17.39 6.16
N ALA A 47 -0.19 -18.62 5.64
CA ALA A 47 0.75 -19.70 5.89
C ALA A 47 2.01 -19.65 5.03
N ILE A 48 2.03 -18.84 3.96
CA ILE A 48 3.21 -18.64 3.11
C ILE A 48 4.10 -17.59 3.80
N PRO A 49 5.29 -17.97 4.34
CA PRO A 49 6.18 -17.02 4.98
C PRO A 49 6.71 -16.05 3.92
N TRP A 50 6.42 -14.77 4.10
CA TRP A 50 6.87 -13.73 3.19
C TRP A 50 8.38 -13.54 3.34
N ARG A 51 9.12 -13.64 2.24
CA ARG A 51 10.60 -13.69 2.25
C ARG A 51 11.26 -12.35 2.61
N SER A 52 10.51 -11.25 2.59
CA SER A 52 11.03 -9.87 2.67
C SER A 52 10.22 -8.98 3.61
N GLU A 53 9.79 -9.52 4.75
CA GLU A 53 9.11 -8.75 5.78
C GLU A 53 10.09 -7.81 6.51
N ILE A 54 9.72 -6.54 6.63
CA ILE A 54 10.45 -5.51 7.36
C ILE A 54 10.41 -5.81 8.87
N ARG A 55 11.60 -5.89 9.47
CA ARG A 55 11.80 -6.10 10.90
C ARG A 55 12.16 -4.80 11.61
N ALA A 56 11.97 -4.78 12.92
CA ALA A 56 12.41 -3.66 13.74
C ALA A 56 13.94 -3.51 13.65
N GLY A 57 14.40 -2.28 13.39
CA GLY A 57 15.82 -1.95 13.22
C GLY A 57 16.27 -1.93 11.76
N ASP A 58 15.43 -2.35 10.81
CA ASP A 58 15.71 -2.20 9.38
C ASP A 58 15.72 -0.72 8.99
N VAL A 59 16.62 -0.36 8.08
CA VAL A 59 16.73 0.98 7.49
C VAL A 59 16.77 0.82 5.97
N LEU A 60 15.93 1.58 5.27
CA LEU A 60 15.92 1.63 3.81
C LEU A 60 17.01 2.58 3.33
N ASP A 61 17.72 2.16 2.28
CA ASP A 61 18.55 3.03 1.47
C ASP A 61 17.70 3.61 0.33
N LEU A 62 17.61 4.94 0.29
CA LEU A 62 16.85 5.68 -0.73
C LEU A 62 17.76 6.19 -1.87
N GLY A 63 19.05 5.85 -1.86
CA GLY A 63 20.05 6.37 -2.78
C GLY A 63 20.70 7.66 -2.28
N ASP A 64 21.89 7.97 -2.80
CA ASP A 64 22.66 9.18 -2.49
C ASP A 64 22.88 9.43 -0.98
N GLY A 65 22.92 8.35 -0.19
CA GLY A 65 23.08 8.39 1.27
C GLY A 65 21.80 8.74 2.04
N ALA A 66 20.68 8.98 1.35
CA ALA A 66 19.39 9.20 1.99
C ALA A 66 18.84 7.90 2.58
N THR A 67 18.20 8.00 3.73
CA THR A 67 17.68 6.84 4.46
C THR A 67 16.28 7.09 5.01
N ALA A 68 15.55 6.02 5.25
CA ALA A 68 14.26 6.05 5.95
C ALA A 68 14.04 4.79 6.78
N VAL A 69 13.25 4.91 7.85
CA VAL A 69 12.87 3.77 8.69
C VAL A 69 11.53 3.22 8.19
N PRO A 70 11.51 2.05 7.51
CA PRO A 70 10.27 1.45 7.02
C PRO A 70 9.37 1.04 8.19
N PRO A 71 8.03 1.02 8.00
CA PRO A 71 7.14 0.56 9.05
C PRO A 71 7.22 -0.98 9.21
N VAL A 72 7.32 -1.43 10.46
CA VAL A 72 7.44 -2.86 10.81
C VAL A 72 6.23 -3.66 10.32
N GLY A 73 6.47 -4.87 9.83
CA GLY A 73 5.43 -5.77 9.31
C GLY A 73 4.93 -5.42 7.90
N TRP A 74 5.49 -4.38 7.28
CA TRP A 74 5.32 -4.14 5.84
C TRP A 74 6.26 -5.05 5.04
N GLN A 75 5.91 -5.28 3.79
CA GLN A 75 6.67 -6.13 2.90
C GLN A 75 7.48 -5.26 1.94
N LEU A 76 8.79 -5.54 1.82
CA LEU A 76 9.65 -4.91 0.82
C LEU A 76 9.52 -5.69 -0.50
N GLU A 77 8.85 -5.08 -1.47
CA GLU A 77 8.67 -5.68 -2.80
C GLU A 77 9.82 -5.32 -3.74
N SER A 78 10.33 -4.10 -3.64
CA SER A 78 11.54 -3.65 -4.34
C SER A 78 12.26 -2.60 -3.51
N GLY A 79 13.59 -2.58 -3.56
CA GLY A 79 14.41 -1.66 -2.78
C GLY A 79 15.52 -2.39 -2.02
N THR A 80 16.27 -1.65 -1.23
CA THR A 80 17.48 -2.17 -0.58
C THR A 80 17.58 -1.68 0.87
N LEU A 81 18.01 -2.58 1.76
CA LEU A 81 18.21 -2.29 3.19
C LEU A 81 19.68 -1.98 3.47
N THR A 82 19.93 -0.96 4.30
CA THR A 82 21.27 -0.60 4.76
C THR A 82 21.92 -1.75 5.55
N GLY A 83 23.23 -1.97 5.37
CA GLY A 83 24.01 -2.93 6.18
C GLY A 83 23.93 -4.39 5.73
N THR A 84 23.20 -4.72 4.66
CA THR A 84 23.05 -6.09 4.15
C THR A 84 24.23 -6.61 3.30
N GLY A 85 25.38 -5.92 3.29
CA GLY A 85 26.58 -6.34 2.55
C GLY A 85 26.42 -6.36 1.02
N SER A 86 25.29 -5.88 0.50
CA SER A 86 25.07 -5.72 -0.93
C SER A 86 25.93 -4.55 -1.43
N VAL A 87 26.81 -4.83 -2.39
CA VAL A 87 27.85 -3.89 -2.88
C VAL A 87 27.25 -2.69 -3.63
N ALA A 88 25.93 -2.63 -3.88
CA ALA A 88 25.26 -1.40 -4.28
C ALA A 88 23.74 -1.43 -4.00
N PRO A 89 23.24 -0.61 -3.07
CA PRO A 89 21.89 -0.08 -3.10
C PRO A 89 21.83 1.03 -4.17
N ALA A 90 21.47 0.69 -5.41
CA ALA A 90 21.30 1.65 -6.52
C ALA A 90 19.83 1.95 -6.80
N SER A 91 18.93 1.66 -5.86
CA SER A 91 17.50 1.76 -6.13
C SER A 91 17.00 3.16 -5.87
N LEU A 92 16.90 3.96 -6.95
CA LEU A 92 16.07 5.16 -7.01
C LEU A 92 14.57 4.85 -6.79
N GLN A 93 14.18 3.59 -6.57
CA GLN A 93 12.79 3.17 -6.38
C GLN A 93 12.66 2.11 -5.30
N VAL A 94 11.91 2.41 -4.26
CA VAL A 94 11.56 1.49 -3.16
C VAL A 94 10.05 1.31 -3.15
N ARG A 95 9.57 0.08 -2.95
CA ARG A 95 8.14 -0.22 -2.83
C ARG A 95 7.87 -1.12 -1.63
N LEU A 96 7.04 -0.62 -0.73
CA LEU A 96 6.52 -1.31 0.45
C LEU A 96 5.04 -1.63 0.25
N THR A 97 4.60 -2.80 0.70
CA THR A 97 3.19 -3.21 0.58
C THR A 97 2.68 -3.89 1.86
N THR A 98 1.41 -3.66 2.20
CA THR A 98 0.72 -4.38 3.28
C THR A 98 -0.79 -4.33 3.07
N GLY A 99 -1.47 -5.48 3.07
CA GLY A 99 -2.93 -5.56 3.07
C GLY A 99 -3.64 -4.65 2.05
N GLY A 100 -3.10 -4.52 0.84
CA GLY A 100 -3.65 -3.68 -0.24
C GLY A 100 -3.26 -2.19 -0.20
N ALA A 101 -2.45 -1.77 0.78
CA ALA A 101 -1.82 -0.46 0.80
C ALA A 101 -0.39 -0.54 0.26
N THR A 102 0.04 0.47 -0.49
CA THR A 102 1.41 0.57 -1.00
C THR A 102 2.03 1.92 -0.63
N ILE A 103 3.33 1.90 -0.34
CA ILE A 103 4.18 3.08 -0.24
C ILE A 103 5.29 2.89 -1.27
N ALA A 104 5.33 3.75 -2.28
CA ALA A 104 6.42 3.82 -3.24
C ALA A 104 7.26 5.07 -2.95
N VAL A 105 8.58 4.93 -2.98
CA VAL A 105 9.52 6.04 -2.85
C VAL A 105 10.35 6.07 -4.11
N VAL A 106 10.40 7.21 -4.79
CA VAL A 106 11.08 7.38 -6.07
C VAL A 106 12.00 8.59 -6.00
N GLY A 107 13.31 8.37 -6.11
CA GLY A 107 14.31 9.40 -6.32
C GLY A 107 14.33 9.86 -7.78
N ALA A 108 14.49 11.17 -7.99
CA ALA A 108 14.57 11.79 -9.31
C ALA A 108 15.53 12.98 -9.29
N SER A 109 16.05 13.36 -10.45
CA SER A 109 16.68 14.66 -10.64
C SER A 109 15.64 15.66 -11.14
N PHE A 110 15.60 16.84 -10.54
CA PHE A 110 14.70 17.93 -10.95
C PHE A 110 15.27 19.24 -10.46
N ASP A 111 15.33 20.26 -11.32
CA ASP A 111 15.75 21.61 -10.92
C ASP A 111 14.52 22.44 -10.54
N GLY A 112 14.52 23.00 -9.32
CA GLY A 112 13.46 23.85 -8.80
C GLY A 112 12.90 23.36 -7.46
N THR A 113 11.77 23.93 -7.05
CA THR A 113 11.16 23.68 -5.74
C THR A 113 10.45 22.32 -5.67
N ALA A 114 10.22 21.81 -4.46
CA ALA A 114 9.43 20.59 -4.23
C ALA A 114 8.01 20.70 -4.80
N ASP A 115 7.42 21.89 -4.73
CA ASP A 115 6.09 22.20 -5.25
C ASP A 115 6.06 22.09 -6.78
N ALA A 116 7.03 22.70 -7.46
CA ALA A 116 7.18 22.62 -8.92
C ALA A 116 7.48 21.19 -9.39
N PHE A 117 8.23 20.41 -8.60
CA PHE A 117 8.46 18.99 -8.87
C PHE A 117 7.16 18.19 -8.80
N LEU A 118 6.36 18.40 -7.74
CA LEU A 118 5.06 17.74 -7.61
C LEU A 118 4.12 18.08 -8.78
N ASP A 119 4.09 19.35 -9.17
CA ASP A 119 3.35 19.80 -10.35
C ASP A 119 3.80 19.10 -11.63
N GLN A 120 5.11 18.93 -11.81
CA GLN A 120 5.67 18.21 -12.96
C GLN A 120 5.26 16.74 -12.96
N VAL A 121 5.32 16.06 -11.82
CA VAL A 121 4.89 14.65 -11.68
C VAL A 121 3.41 14.51 -12.05
N LEU A 122 2.53 15.33 -11.47
CA LEU A 122 1.09 15.27 -11.72
C LEU A 122 0.75 15.54 -13.20
N ARG A 123 1.46 16.50 -13.81
CA ARG A 123 1.32 16.80 -15.24
C ARG A 123 1.77 15.65 -16.12
N SER A 124 2.91 15.03 -15.81
CA SER A 124 3.46 13.89 -16.57
C SER A 124 2.56 12.66 -16.50
N GLU A 125 1.80 12.49 -15.41
CA GLU A 125 0.88 11.37 -15.23
C GLU A 125 -0.50 11.58 -15.88
N GLY A 126 -0.74 12.75 -16.48
CA GLY A 126 -1.95 13.02 -17.24
C GLY A 126 -3.20 13.30 -16.39
N GLY A 127 -3.02 13.58 -15.10
CA GLY A 127 -4.09 13.79 -14.13
C GLY A 127 -4.72 12.49 -13.64
N ALA A 128 -4.74 12.30 -12.32
CA ALA A 128 -5.44 11.16 -11.73
C ALA A 128 -6.95 11.31 -11.93
N THR A 129 -7.64 10.20 -12.18
CA THR A 129 -9.11 10.14 -12.13
C THR A 129 -9.57 10.24 -10.67
N GLY A 130 -9.68 11.45 -10.14
CA GLY A 130 -10.04 11.67 -8.74
C GLY A 130 -10.25 13.14 -8.38
N VAL A 131 -10.46 13.38 -7.09
CA VAL A 131 -10.53 14.71 -6.49
C VAL A 131 -9.27 14.91 -5.64
N ASP A 132 -8.51 15.95 -5.96
CA ASP A 132 -7.37 16.37 -5.18
C ASP A 132 -7.82 17.23 -3.98
N GLY A 133 -7.18 17.03 -2.83
CA GLY A 133 -7.35 17.84 -1.64
C GLY A 133 -6.51 19.13 -1.70
N SER A 134 -6.48 19.87 -0.58
CA SER A 134 -5.58 21.01 -0.46
C SER A 134 -4.13 20.56 -0.26
N ARG A 135 -3.18 21.29 -0.85
CA ARG A 135 -1.75 21.11 -0.58
C ARG A 135 -1.45 21.38 0.89
N GLY A 136 -0.59 20.55 1.47
CA GLY A 136 -0.07 20.69 2.81
C GLY A 136 1.45 20.64 2.82
N THR A 137 2.05 21.03 3.94
CA THR A 137 3.49 20.88 4.18
C THR A 137 3.75 19.71 5.12
N VAL A 138 4.84 19.00 4.87
CA VAL A 138 5.31 17.91 5.73
C VAL A 138 6.75 18.20 6.11
N THR A 139 7.03 18.16 7.42
CA THR A 139 8.39 18.33 7.94
C THR A 139 8.90 17.03 8.52
N THR A 140 10.07 16.59 8.08
CA THR A 140 10.72 15.39 8.60
C THR A 140 11.46 15.68 9.92
N ALA A 141 11.84 14.66 10.67
CA ALA A 141 12.63 14.81 11.89
C ALA A 141 14.05 15.34 11.60
N SER A 142 14.55 15.16 10.38
CA SER A 142 15.81 15.73 9.89
C SER A 142 15.69 17.20 9.46
N GLY A 143 14.48 17.77 9.47
CA GLY A 143 14.22 19.17 9.10
C GLY A 143 13.91 19.39 7.61
N LEU A 144 13.79 18.32 6.80
CA LEU A 144 13.37 18.45 5.41
C LEU A 144 11.92 18.90 5.35
N VAL A 145 11.64 19.89 4.50
CA VAL A 145 10.29 20.36 4.24
C VAL A 145 9.87 19.88 2.85
N GLY A 146 8.78 19.13 2.80
CA GLY A 146 8.15 18.66 1.59
C GLY A 146 6.74 19.22 1.40
N VAL A 147 6.21 19.05 0.20
CA VAL A 147 4.84 19.39 -0.18
C VAL A 147 4.05 18.12 -0.36
N ALA A 148 2.89 18.03 0.30
CA ALA A 148 1.99 16.90 0.23
C ALA A 148 0.69 17.27 -0.49
N LEU A 149 0.18 16.35 -1.30
CA LEU A 149 -1.14 16.41 -1.91
C LEU A 149 -1.85 15.09 -1.66
N ALA A 150 -2.98 15.16 -0.96
CA ALA A 150 -3.90 14.03 -0.83
C ALA A 150 -4.86 14.00 -2.02
N SER A 151 -5.30 12.81 -2.40
CA SER A 151 -6.30 12.62 -3.45
C SER A 151 -7.23 11.45 -3.11
N THR A 152 -8.46 11.50 -3.62
CA THR A 152 -9.43 10.42 -3.51
C THR A 152 -10.01 10.10 -4.87
N ALA A 153 -9.99 8.82 -5.23
CA ALA A 153 -10.45 8.30 -6.50
C ALA A 153 -11.35 7.08 -6.30
N PRO A 154 -12.20 6.71 -7.28
CA PRO A 154 -12.96 5.45 -7.23
C PRO A 154 -12.08 4.21 -7.07
N THR A 155 -10.82 4.30 -7.51
CA THR A 155 -9.82 3.23 -7.43
C THR A 155 -9.10 3.18 -6.08
N GLY A 156 -9.16 4.23 -5.26
CA GLY A 156 -8.45 4.33 -3.99
C GLY A 156 -8.17 5.75 -3.54
N ASP A 157 -7.64 5.86 -2.32
CA ASP A 157 -7.08 7.11 -1.80
C ASP A 157 -5.58 7.17 -2.09
N GLY A 158 -5.08 8.39 -2.25
CA GLY A 158 -3.69 8.71 -2.56
C GLY A 158 -3.13 9.79 -1.67
N LEU A 159 -1.81 9.71 -1.42
CA LEU A 159 -1.01 10.79 -0.90
C LEU A 159 0.29 10.83 -1.69
N ASP A 160 0.58 11.95 -2.34
CA ASP A 160 1.86 12.21 -2.98
C ASP A 160 2.60 13.30 -2.21
N VAL A 161 3.84 13.02 -1.81
CA VAL A 161 4.69 13.93 -1.05
C VAL A 161 6.01 14.12 -1.79
N ALA A 162 6.31 15.35 -2.16
CA ALA A 162 7.55 15.74 -2.82
C ALA A 162 8.51 16.38 -1.81
N PHE A 163 9.76 15.92 -1.82
CA PHE A 163 10.86 16.50 -1.05
C PHE A 163 12.00 16.89 -1.98
N LYS A 164 12.81 17.85 -1.52
CA LYS A 164 14.13 18.15 -2.07
C LYS A 164 15.16 17.71 -1.04
N MET A 165 16.10 16.87 -1.47
CA MET A 165 17.05 16.17 -0.61
C MET A 165 18.26 17.07 -0.28
N ALA A 166 17.99 18.27 0.20
CA ALA A 166 18.99 19.22 0.68
C ALA A 166 18.88 19.39 2.19
N SER A 167 20.02 19.35 2.88
CA SER A 167 20.08 19.65 4.32
C SER A 167 20.03 21.15 4.63
N ALA A 168 20.27 22.02 3.64
CA ALA A 168 20.26 23.47 3.77
C ALA A 168 19.28 24.12 2.77
N ALA A 169 18.52 25.12 3.24
CA ALA A 169 17.47 25.79 2.46
C ALA A 169 17.97 26.49 1.17
N GLY A 170 19.25 26.91 1.13
CA GLY A 170 19.85 27.62 -0.01
C GLY A 170 20.29 26.73 -1.18
N GLU A 171 20.40 25.42 -0.97
CA GLU A 171 20.84 24.45 -1.99
C GLU A 171 19.68 23.57 -2.50
N ALA A 172 18.46 23.85 -2.02
CA ALA A 172 17.31 23.00 -2.23
C ALA A 172 16.95 22.83 -3.70
N GLU A 173 17.07 23.85 -4.54
CA GLU A 173 16.56 23.77 -5.91
C GLU A 173 17.32 22.81 -6.82
N GLY A 174 18.64 22.73 -6.70
CA GLY A 174 19.48 21.81 -7.48
C GLY A 174 19.66 20.42 -6.85
N ALA A 175 19.18 20.22 -5.62
CA ALA A 175 19.32 18.94 -4.93
C ALA A 175 18.44 17.85 -5.56
N PRO A 176 18.77 16.55 -5.38
CA PRO A 176 17.90 15.47 -5.82
C PRO A 176 16.48 15.62 -5.26
N ALA A 177 15.48 15.26 -6.05
CA ALA A 177 14.09 15.23 -5.66
C ALA A 177 13.69 13.82 -5.20
N LEU A 178 12.76 13.74 -4.25
CA LEU A 178 12.21 12.49 -3.75
C LEU A 178 10.69 12.57 -3.75
N LEU A 179 10.04 11.62 -4.42
CA LEU A 179 8.60 11.45 -4.42
C LEU A 179 8.24 10.27 -3.51
N VAL A 180 7.44 10.51 -2.49
CA VAL A 180 6.80 9.45 -1.69
C VAL A 180 5.33 9.37 -2.07
N ARG A 181 4.92 8.21 -2.54
CA ARG A 181 3.58 7.92 -3.02
C ARG A 181 2.94 6.86 -2.16
N VAL A 182 1.82 7.19 -1.54
CA VAL A 182 0.98 6.25 -0.81
C VAL A 182 -0.29 6.01 -1.60
N ARG A 183 -0.68 4.74 -1.74
CA ARG A 183 -1.97 4.35 -2.32
C ARG A 183 -2.65 3.35 -1.40
N THR A 184 -3.94 3.54 -1.16
CA THR A 184 -4.76 2.64 -0.33
C THR A 184 -6.12 2.41 -0.98
N ALA A 185 -6.82 1.35 -0.57
CA ALA A 185 -8.23 1.20 -0.91
C ALA A 185 -9.07 2.40 -0.38
N PRO A 186 -10.23 2.70 -0.99
CA PRO A 186 -11.07 3.83 -0.58
C PRO A 186 -11.44 3.76 0.91
N GLY A 187 -11.27 4.88 1.62
CA GLY A 187 -11.57 5.02 3.05
C GLY A 187 -10.58 4.32 3.98
N GLN A 188 -9.46 3.76 3.47
CA GLN A 188 -8.45 3.10 4.30
C GLN A 188 -7.28 4.01 4.70
N PHE A 189 -7.11 5.16 4.04
CA PHE A 189 -5.97 6.04 4.29
C PHE A 189 -5.93 6.53 5.74
N GLU A 190 -7.07 6.92 6.31
CA GLU A 190 -7.19 7.39 7.70
C GLU A 190 -6.61 6.40 8.72
N ARG A 191 -6.85 5.10 8.53
CA ARG A 191 -6.33 4.06 9.42
C ARG A 191 -4.81 3.89 9.36
N ARG A 192 -4.19 4.42 8.30
CA ARG A 192 -2.75 4.31 8.02
C ARG A 192 -2.01 5.64 8.20
N GLN A 193 -2.72 6.74 8.46
CA GLN A 193 -2.13 8.08 8.57
C GLN A 193 -1.00 8.14 9.60
N GLU A 194 -1.16 7.50 10.76
CA GLU A 194 -0.12 7.48 11.79
C GLU A 194 1.15 6.76 11.31
N VAL A 195 0.98 5.60 10.68
CA VAL A 195 2.07 4.78 10.16
C VAL A 195 2.80 5.51 9.04
N VAL A 196 2.05 6.07 8.08
CA VAL A 196 2.59 6.87 6.97
C VAL A 196 3.29 8.13 7.49
N GLY A 197 2.69 8.85 8.43
CA GLY A 197 3.27 10.05 9.01
C GLY A 197 4.55 9.76 9.81
N THR A 198 4.64 8.58 10.44
CA THR A 198 5.87 8.13 11.11
C THR A 198 6.96 7.80 10.10
N PHE A 199 6.61 7.09 9.02
CA PHE A 199 7.53 6.81 7.91
C PHE A 199 8.08 8.10 7.29
N LEU A 200 7.19 9.04 6.91
CA LEU A 200 7.59 10.33 6.33
C LEU A 200 8.51 11.12 7.26
N ARG A 201 8.23 11.13 8.57
CA ARG A 201 9.08 11.81 9.55
C ARG A 201 10.47 11.20 9.68
N SER A 202 10.64 9.91 9.39
CA SER A 202 11.92 9.22 9.50
C SER A 202 12.91 9.52 8.36
N ILE A 203 12.44 10.14 7.27
CA ILE A 203 13.26 10.39 6.08
C ILE A 203 14.39 11.35 6.44
N THR A 204 15.61 10.95 6.12
CA THR A 204 16.85 11.69 6.38
C THR A 204 17.61 11.88 5.07
N PRO A 205 18.04 13.12 4.74
CA PRO A 205 18.81 13.36 3.53
C PRO A 205 20.20 12.73 3.66
N GLY A 206 20.77 12.33 2.53
CA GLY A 206 22.16 11.90 2.48
C GLY A 206 23.12 13.05 2.68
N ALA A 207 24.32 12.73 3.16
CA ALA A 207 25.41 13.69 3.18
C ALA A 207 25.84 13.96 1.73
N VAL A 208 25.67 15.20 1.25
CA VAL A 208 26.26 15.67 0.00
C VAL A 208 27.78 15.43 0.12
N ARG A 209 28.35 14.69 -0.82
CA ARG A 209 29.79 14.39 -0.86
C ARG A 209 30.51 15.30 -1.82
#